data_AF-R5EB00-F1
#
_entry.id   AF-R5EB00-F1
#
_cell.length_a   1.000
_cell.length_b   1.000
_cell.length_c   1.000
_cell.angle_alpha   90.00
_cell.angle_beta   90.00
_cell.angle_gamma   90.00
#
_symmetry.space_group_name_H-M   'P 1'
#
loop_
_entity.id
_entity.type
_entity.pdbx_description
1 polymer ?
#
loop_
_entity_poly.entity_id
_entity_poly.type
_entity_poly.pdbx_seq_one_letter_code
_entity_poly.pdbx_strand_id
1 'polypeptide(L)'
;MSANFTGVTFPNQKVTPANDAVIRRAIFDDGILTGCDLSYSGSTLTMTAGQLMICGRQIIHPSSQNWAVTEATSGYARLVLTIDVTRTSTKDTFDQVVDEIQYATDANGFADLTTADINATGTRYQVAVCVVSLGPGGITGIASKLDMTEGGGAGGVLTVTVSPGELVTVSNSDKSQAKAANASGVAVFKGLKAGPWTVAVTRNGKPTAKTVIVVTDYSVSIPLSTIPEFTYTGDYEIVNDSDEPITVSQGNWKIRFLTSGTLTFTNLNGAEGGIDVFLVGGGAAGATGSGTCHGGGGGYTLTAKNVSLQKNTPYEIVIGAGGNATAAQGGDTSAFSYTAAGGKNPDGGSGGGKGGTSSANGGNGASDGGTAHGTGQGTTTREFGEEAGTLYSPGGGGGGRTGGTGGEGGGGDGSYGDAAGNGAENKGAGGGGSRQGTVGTGGSGIAIIRNTRGAA
;
A
#
# COMPACT_ATOMS: atom_id res chain seq x y z
N MET A 1 50.80 -11.57 37.03
CA MET A 1 49.91 -12.07 35.96
C MET A 1 48.78 -11.07 35.83
N SER A 2 48.46 -10.57 34.63
CA SER A 2 47.24 -9.77 34.44
C SER A 2 46.05 -10.69 34.70
N ALA A 3 45.21 -10.37 35.69
CA ALA A 3 44.02 -11.17 35.98
C ALA A 3 42.87 -10.91 34.99
N ASN A 4 42.99 -9.84 34.19
CA ASN A 4 41.88 -9.31 33.40
C ASN A 4 42.07 -9.51 31.89
N PHE A 5 43.28 -9.86 31.43
CA PHE A 5 43.60 -9.96 30.00
C PHE A 5 44.50 -11.16 29.71
N THR A 6 44.12 -11.94 28.69
CA THR A 6 44.88 -13.07 28.17
C THR A 6 45.26 -12.80 26.72
N GLY A 7 46.53 -12.95 26.36
CA GLY A 7 47.00 -12.76 24.99
C GLY A 7 46.75 -13.98 24.10
N VAL A 8 46.27 -13.77 22.87
CA VAL A 8 45.98 -14.84 21.90
C VAL A 8 47.08 -14.98 20.84
N THR A 9 47.52 -13.87 20.25
CA THR A 9 48.52 -13.82 19.16
C THR A 9 49.87 -13.25 19.59
N PHE A 10 50.23 -13.44 20.87
CA PHE A 10 51.50 -12.98 21.46
C PHE A 10 52.57 -14.08 21.46
N PRO A 11 53.87 -13.75 21.62
CA PRO A 11 54.93 -14.75 21.72
C PRO A 11 54.62 -15.83 22.75
N ASN A 12 54.98 -17.08 22.44
CA ASN A 12 54.79 -18.28 23.27
C ASN A 12 53.31 -18.67 23.54
N GLN A 13 52.34 -18.11 22.80
CA GLN A 13 50.93 -18.53 22.85
C GLN A 13 50.60 -19.52 21.73
N LYS A 14 49.63 -20.42 21.96
CA LYS A 14 49.08 -21.33 20.95
C LYS A 14 47.72 -20.82 20.49
N VAL A 15 47.61 -20.42 19.23
CA VAL A 15 46.32 -20.05 18.63
C VAL A 15 45.50 -21.33 18.38
N THR A 16 44.36 -21.45 19.04
CA THR A 16 43.43 -22.57 18.82
C THR A 16 42.62 -22.33 17.55
N PRO A 17 42.06 -23.40 16.92
CA PRO A 17 41.17 -23.24 15.78
C PRO A 17 39.95 -22.33 16.07
N ALA A 18 39.45 -22.34 17.30
CA ALA A 18 38.38 -21.45 17.74
C ALA A 18 38.83 -19.98 17.75
N ASN A 19 40.00 -19.67 18.32
CA ASN A 19 40.55 -18.31 18.35
C ASN A 19 40.80 -17.75 16.94
N ASP A 20 41.30 -18.59 16.04
CA ASP A 20 41.53 -18.24 14.64
C ASP A 20 40.21 -18.06 13.86
N ALA A 21 39.21 -18.90 14.14
CA ALA A 21 37.87 -18.79 13.57
C ALA A 21 37.13 -17.51 14.00
N VAL A 22 37.37 -16.97 15.21
CA VAL A 22 36.83 -15.67 15.63
C VAL A 22 37.27 -14.56 14.67
N ILE A 23 38.54 -14.54 14.28
CA ILE A 23 39.07 -13.55 13.32
C ILE A 23 38.49 -13.80 11.94
N ARG A 24 38.49 -15.05 11.46
CA ARG A 24 37.94 -15.37 10.14
C ARG A 24 36.46 -15.04 10.03
N ARG A 25 35.66 -15.32 11.05
CA ARG A 25 34.24 -14.96 11.10
C ARG A 25 34.02 -13.45 11.11
N ALA A 26 34.98 -12.67 11.62
CA ALA A 26 34.93 -11.21 11.55
C ALA A 26 35.32 -10.65 10.18
N ILE A 27 35.95 -11.47 9.32
CA ILE A 27 36.41 -11.08 7.98
C ILE A 27 35.51 -11.67 6.90
N PHE A 28 34.95 -12.86 7.08
CA PHE A 28 34.20 -13.59 6.08
C PHE A 28 32.84 -13.98 6.62
N ASP A 29 31.81 -13.75 5.81
CA ASP A 29 30.48 -14.30 6.04
C ASP A 29 30.47 -15.81 5.74
N ASP A 30 29.42 -16.49 6.22
CA ASP A 30 29.15 -17.87 5.85
C ASP A 30 28.88 -17.97 4.35
N GLY A 31 29.64 -18.79 3.63
CA GLY A 31 29.52 -18.87 2.18
C GLY A 31 30.56 -19.75 1.50
N ILE A 32 30.56 -19.71 0.18
CA ILE A 32 31.47 -20.46 -0.69
C ILE A 32 32.75 -19.66 -0.88
N LEU A 33 33.92 -20.24 -0.58
CA LEU A 33 35.21 -19.63 -0.89
C LEU A 33 35.59 -19.84 -2.36
N THR A 34 35.37 -21.05 -2.89
CA THR A 34 35.65 -21.40 -4.29
C THR A 34 34.97 -22.73 -4.65
N GLY A 35 34.64 -22.94 -5.93
CA GLY A 35 33.96 -24.16 -6.39
C GLY A 35 32.59 -24.33 -5.75
N CYS A 36 32.26 -25.55 -5.31
CA CYS A 36 30.96 -25.86 -4.69
C CYS A 36 29.76 -25.47 -5.56
N ASP A 37 29.91 -25.57 -6.89
CA ASP A 37 28.84 -25.26 -7.83
C ASP A 37 27.71 -26.26 -7.68
N LEU A 38 26.50 -25.74 -7.53
CA LEU A 38 25.29 -26.53 -7.39
C LEU A 38 24.60 -26.71 -8.73
N SER A 39 24.22 -27.94 -9.03
CA SER A 39 23.42 -28.32 -10.19
C SER A 39 22.45 -29.44 -9.83
N TYR A 40 21.48 -29.71 -10.68
CA TYR A 40 20.53 -30.79 -10.46
C TYR A 40 20.15 -31.49 -11.77
N SER A 41 19.76 -32.74 -11.67
CA SER A 41 19.18 -33.53 -12.76
C SER A 41 18.18 -34.53 -12.20
N GLY A 42 16.93 -34.46 -12.65
CA GLY A 42 15.84 -35.27 -12.09
C GLY A 42 15.70 -35.05 -10.58
N SER A 43 15.82 -36.13 -9.80
CA SER A 43 15.77 -36.08 -8.32
C SER A 43 17.16 -36.05 -7.66
N THR A 44 18.21 -35.72 -8.40
CA THR A 44 19.59 -35.68 -7.89
C THR A 44 20.08 -34.25 -7.81
N LEU A 45 20.48 -33.83 -6.62
CA LEU A 45 21.22 -32.59 -6.38
C LEU A 45 22.73 -32.90 -6.40
N THR A 46 23.52 -32.08 -7.07
CA THR A 46 24.97 -32.26 -7.21
C THR A 46 25.71 -31.00 -6.76
N MET A 47 26.78 -31.17 -5.97
CA MET A 47 27.74 -30.10 -5.65
C MET A 47 29.13 -30.51 -6.09
N THR A 48 29.79 -29.67 -6.89
CA THR A 48 31.19 -29.90 -7.34
C THR A 48 32.18 -29.68 -6.20
N ALA A 49 33.40 -30.20 -6.33
CA ALA A 49 34.47 -29.98 -5.36
C ALA A 49 34.71 -28.47 -5.13
N GLY A 50 35.12 -28.11 -3.91
CA GLY A 50 35.32 -26.71 -3.55
C GLY A 50 35.60 -26.50 -2.08
N GLN A 51 35.45 -25.27 -1.63
CA GLN A 51 35.69 -24.88 -0.23
C GLN A 51 34.63 -23.89 0.23
N LEU A 52 34.25 -24.01 1.51
CA LEU A 52 33.30 -23.15 2.19
C LEU A 52 33.94 -22.50 3.42
N MET A 53 33.44 -21.32 3.79
CA MET A 53 33.70 -20.69 5.08
C MET A 53 32.39 -20.70 5.86
N ILE A 54 32.30 -21.43 6.97
CA ILE A 54 31.09 -21.51 7.79
C ILE A 54 31.45 -21.30 9.25
N CYS A 55 30.85 -20.30 9.91
CA CYS A 55 31.16 -19.85 11.26
C CYS A 55 32.68 -19.61 11.49
N GLY A 56 33.37 -19.07 10.47
CA GLY A 56 34.83 -18.88 10.48
C GLY A 56 35.66 -20.17 10.33
N ARG A 57 35.02 -21.33 10.10
CA ARG A 57 35.66 -22.63 9.85
C ARG A 57 35.72 -22.92 8.35
N GLN A 58 36.92 -23.20 7.87
CA GLN A 58 37.12 -23.58 6.48
C GLN A 58 36.77 -25.06 6.33
N ILE A 59 35.88 -25.36 5.39
CA ILE A 59 35.43 -26.71 5.07
C ILE A 59 35.84 -26.98 3.63
N ILE A 60 36.54 -28.08 3.39
CA ILE A 60 36.91 -28.52 2.04
C ILE A 60 35.94 -29.60 1.63
N HIS A 61 35.27 -29.41 0.50
CA HIS A 61 34.48 -30.43 -0.17
C HIS A 61 35.36 -31.09 -1.25
N PRO A 62 35.91 -32.28 -0.99
CA PRO A 62 37.09 -32.76 -1.71
C PRO A 62 36.79 -33.23 -3.15
N SER A 63 35.55 -33.62 -3.43
CA SER A 63 35.13 -34.19 -4.71
C SER A 63 33.66 -33.88 -4.96
N SER A 64 33.21 -34.02 -6.21
CA SER A 64 31.78 -33.90 -6.52
C SER A 64 30.95 -34.91 -5.72
N GLN A 65 29.82 -34.47 -5.16
CA GLN A 65 28.91 -35.30 -4.37
C GLN A 65 27.48 -35.14 -4.89
N ASN A 66 26.73 -36.24 -4.85
CA ASN A 66 25.32 -36.30 -5.24
C ASN A 66 24.45 -36.63 -4.03
N TRP A 67 23.33 -35.94 -3.89
CA TRP A 67 22.27 -36.24 -2.93
C TRP A 67 20.98 -36.62 -3.65
N ALA A 68 20.38 -37.72 -3.22
CA ALA A 68 19.06 -38.11 -3.68
C ALA A 68 18.00 -37.28 -2.95
N VAL A 69 17.15 -36.61 -3.71
CA VAL A 69 16.02 -35.80 -3.22
C VAL A 69 14.73 -36.49 -3.64
N THR A 70 14.42 -37.61 -3.00
CA THR A 70 13.38 -38.54 -3.44
C THR A 70 12.20 -38.69 -2.49
N GLU A 71 12.27 -38.14 -1.28
CA GLU A 71 11.25 -38.35 -0.25
C GLU A 71 10.00 -37.47 -0.40
N ALA A 72 9.99 -36.54 -1.37
CA ALA A 72 8.83 -35.71 -1.69
C ALA A 72 8.75 -35.39 -3.20
N THR A 73 7.52 -35.24 -3.71
CA THR A 73 7.21 -34.95 -5.12
C THR A 73 6.59 -33.56 -5.34
N SER A 74 6.52 -32.74 -4.28
CA SER A 74 6.06 -31.35 -4.30
C SER A 74 6.61 -30.60 -3.08
N GLY A 75 6.56 -29.27 -3.09
CA GLY A 75 7.11 -28.43 -2.02
C GLY A 75 8.59 -28.11 -2.23
N TYR A 76 9.38 -28.18 -1.17
CA TYR A 76 10.78 -27.78 -1.15
C TYR A 76 11.65 -28.79 -0.39
N ALA A 77 12.93 -28.87 -0.78
CA ALA A 77 13.96 -29.54 0.00
C ALA A 77 15.15 -28.59 0.22
N ARG A 78 15.92 -28.80 1.29
CA ARG A 78 17.16 -28.05 1.53
C ARG A 78 18.31 -28.97 1.92
N LEU A 79 19.50 -28.66 1.45
CA LEU A 79 20.74 -29.28 1.90
C LEU A 79 21.27 -28.49 3.10
N VAL A 80 21.38 -29.13 4.25
CA VAL A 80 21.91 -28.52 5.49
C VAL A 80 23.28 -29.10 5.78
N LEU A 81 24.25 -28.23 6.05
CA LEU A 81 25.50 -28.62 6.69
C LEU A 81 25.43 -28.33 8.18
N THR A 82 25.78 -29.33 8.98
CA THR A 82 25.89 -29.23 10.43
C THR A 82 27.36 -29.39 10.83
N ILE A 83 27.90 -28.39 11.52
CA ILE A 83 29.15 -28.50 12.26
C ILE A 83 28.81 -28.92 13.69
N ASP A 84 29.33 -30.06 14.13
CA ASP A 84 29.26 -30.54 15.51
C ASP A 84 30.68 -30.78 16.04
N VAL A 85 31.14 -29.85 16.88
CA VAL A 85 32.52 -29.87 17.40
C VAL A 85 32.74 -30.92 18.48
N THR A 86 31.71 -31.66 18.88
CA THR A 86 31.83 -32.78 19.83
C THR A 86 32.22 -34.09 19.14
N ARG A 87 32.07 -34.16 17.81
CA ARG A 87 32.44 -35.33 17.03
C ARG A 87 33.95 -35.40 16.80
N THR A 88 34.40 -36.59 16.39
CA THR A 88 35.83 -36.89 16.19
C THR A 88 36.44 -36.00 15.11
N SER A 89 37.56 -35.35 15.44
CA SER A 89 38.46 -34.72 14.48
C SER A 89 39.89 -35.04 14.90
N THR A 90 40.52 -35.92 14.14
CA THR A 90 41.93 -36.31 14.28
C THR A 90 42.64 -36.06 12.96
N LYS A 91 43.93 -36.39 12.89
CA LYS A 91 44.71 -36.32 11.65
C LYS A 91 44.15 -37.25 10.56
N ASP A 92 43.58 -38.38 10.95
CA ASP A 92 43.20 -39.46 10.03
C ASP A 92 41.67 -39.60 9.87
N THR A 93 40.87 -38.91 10.69
CA THR A 93 39.41 -39.02 10.68
C THR A 93 38.77 -37.66 10.97
N PHE A 94 37.79 -37.27 10.14
CA PHE A 94 37.06 -36.02 10.29
C PHE A 94 35.55 -36.26 10.19
N ASP A 95 34.86 -36.18 11.33
CA ASP A 95 33.42 -36.44 11.45
C ASP A 95 32.63 -35.21 11.91
N GLN A 96 33.26 -34.04 12.02
CA GLN A 96 32.63 -32.85 12.59
C GLN A 96 31.67 -32.13 11.66
N VAL A 97 31.68 -32.41 10.37
CA VAL A 97 30.75 -31.83 9.40
C VAL A 97 29.90 -32.95 8.83
N VAL A 98 28.58 -32.80 8.94
CA VAL A 98 27.61 -33.73 8.37
C VAL A 98 26.58 -32.98 7.54
N ASP A 99 26.16 -33.59 6.45
CA ASP A 99 25.12 -33.12 5.55
C ASP A 99 23.80 -33.86 5.76
N GLU A 100 22.69 -33.17 5.48
CA GLU A 100 21.35 -33.75 5.55
C GLU A 100 20.43 -33.07 4.52
N ILE A 101 19.56 -33.84 3.87
CA ILE A 101 18.44 -33.30 3.09
C ILE A 101 17.22 -33.22 3.98
N GLN A 102 16.62 -32.04 4.06
CA GLN A 102 15.39 -31.79 4.82
C GLN A 102 14.29 -31.32 3.87
N TYR A 103 13.03 -31.58 4.22
CA TYR A 103 11.86 -31.31 3.37
C TYR A 103 10.85 -30.39 4.06
N ALA A 104 10.13 -29.60 3.25
CA ALA A 104 9.02 -28.76 3.70
C ALA A 104 7.97 -28.61 2.59
N THR A 105 6.73 -28.37 2.97
CA THR A 105 5.64 -28.08 2.00
C THR A 105 5.77 -26.69 1.39
N ASP A 106 6.34 -25.75 2.14
CA ASP A 106 6.47 -24.33 1.79
C ASP A 106 7.92 -23.87 1.90
N ALA A 107 8.31 -22.85 1.13
CA ALA A 107 9.69 -22.33 1.11
C ALA A 107 10.18 -21.86 2.50
N ASN A 108 9.24 -21.44 3.36
CA ASN A 108 9.51 -20.98 4.72
C ASN A 108 9.13 -22.03 5.79
N GLY A 109 8.73 -23.24 5.40
CA GLY A 109 8.21 -24.27 6.30
C GLY A 109 9.29 -25.11 6.99
N PHE A 110 10.56 -24.81 6.79
CA PHE A 110 11.65 -25.56 7.42
C PHE A 110 11.83 -25.16 8.88
N ALA A 111 12.24 -26.11 9.73
CA ALA A 111 12.64 -25.82 11.10
C ALA A 111 13.83 -24.85 11.16
N ASP A 112 13.89 -24.05 12.22
CA ASP A 112 15.00 -23.13 12.46
C ASP A 112 16.34 -23.87 12.54
N LEU A 113 17.37 -23.25 11.98
CA LEU A 113 18.74 -23.77 12.03
C LEU A 113 19.36 -23.50 13.41
N THR A 114 20.07 -24.49 13.96
CA THR A 114 20.84 -24.28 15.18
C THR A 114 22.08 -23.44 14.88
N THR A 115 22.22 -22.25 15.46
CA THR A 115 23.33 -21.30 15.15
C THR A 115 24.17 -20.94 16.39
N ALA A 116 24.49 -21.92 17.24
CA ALA A 116 25.26 -21.67 18.46
C ALA A 116 26.71 -21.23 18.15
N ASP A 117 27.31 -20.42 19.02
CA ASP A 117 28.69 -19.97 18.83
C ASP A 117 29.71 -21.08 19.14
N ILE A 118 30.03 -21.87 18.12
CA ILE A 118 30.98 -22.98 18.17
C ILE A 118 32.45 -22.56 18.34
N ASN A 119 32.72 -21.27 18.37
CA ASN A 119 34.05 -20.73 18.69
C ASN A 119 34.16 -20.28 20.15
N ALA A 120 33.06 -20.40 20.92
CA ALA A 120 33.00 -20.16 22.35
C ALA A 120 32.51 -21.42 23.09
N THR A 121 31.30 -21.40 23.66
CA THR A 121 30.72 -22.49 24.45
C THR A 121 29.75 -23.37 23.66
N GLY A 122 29.36 -22.95 22.45
CA GLY A 122 28.45 -23.70 21.59
C GLY A 122 29.09 -24.97 21.04
N THR A 123 28.25 -25.98 20.76
CA THR A 123 28.72 -27.27 20.23
C THR A 123 28.25 -27.55 18.80
N ARG A 124 27.17 -26.90 18.35
CA ARG A 124 26.54 -27.18 17.06
C ARG A 124 26.15 -25.92 16.30
N TYR A 125 26.47 -25.88 15.02
CA TYR A 125 26.11 -24.80 14.09
C TYR A 125 25.61 -25.38 12.77
N GLN A 126 24.55 -24.83 12.20
CA GLN A 126 23.90 -25.30 11.00
C GLN A 126 23.72 -24.17 10.00
N VAL A 127 23.93 -24.49 8.72
CA VAL A 127 23.72 -23.59 7.60
C VAL A 127 22.98 -24.34 6.49
N ALA A 128 22.03 -23.67 5.84
CA ALA A 128 21.42 -24.18 4.61
C ALA A 128 22.33 -23.83 3.44
N VAL A 129 22.88 -24.86 2.78
CA VAL A 129 23.72 -24.70 1.59
C VAL A 129 22.88 -24.29 0.39
N CYS A 130 21.70 -24.90 0.23
CA CYS A 130 20.74 -24.51 -0.78
C CYS A 130 19.33 -24.98 -0.44
N VAL A 131 18.36 -24.36 -1.10
CA VAL A 131 16.97 -24.77 -1.15
C VAL A 131 16.60 -25.03 -2.60
N VAL A 132 15.93 -26.15 -2.84
CA VAL A 132 15.42 -26.55 -4.15
C VAL A 132 13.91 -26.67 -4.13
N SER A 133 13.26 -26.31 -5.23
CA SER A 133 11.84 -26.53 -5.45
C SER A 133 11.59 -27.91 -6.04
N LEU A 134 10.49 -28.54 -5.65
CA LEU A 134 10.13 -29.90 -6.06
C LEU A 134 8.85 -29.92 -6.90
N GLY A 135 8.79 -30.87 -7.83
CA GLY A 135 7.60 -31.20 -8.60
C GLY A 135 7.55 -32.70 -8.91
N PRO A 136 6.52 -33.15 -9.64
CA PRO A 136 6.27 -34.59 -9.87
C PRO A 136 7.43 -35.34 -10.54
N GLY A 137 8.33 -34.63 -11.24
CA GLY A 137 9.52 -35.17 -11.90
C GLY A 137 10.84 -35.01 -11.12
N GLY A 138 10.79 -34.59 -9.86
CA GLY A 138 11.97 -34.31 -9.03
C GLY A 138 12.21 -32.82 -8.82
N ILE A 139 13.47 -32.41 -8.83
CA ILE A 139 13.88 -31.01 -8.60
C ILE A 139 13.51 -30.18 -9.83
N THR A 140 12.80 -29.06 -9.59
CA THR A 140 12.37 -28.13 -10.65
C THR A 140 13.25 -26.90 -10.74
N GLY A 141 13.98 -26.56 -9.68
CA GLY A 141 14.86 -25.39 -9.62
C GLY A 141 15.64 -25.29 -8.31
N ILE A 142 16.74 -24.54 -8.33
CA ILE A 142 17.44 -24.09 -7.12
C ILE A 142 16.83 -22.74 -6.74
N ALA A 143 16.05 -22.72 -5.65
CA ALA A 143 15.34 -21.54 -5.17
C ALA A 143 16.26 -20.55 -4.45
N SER A 144 17.25 -21.08 -3.72
CA SER A 144 18.31 -20.28 -3.10
C SER A 144 19.56 -21.13 -2.87
N LYS A 145 20.71 -20.49 -2.69
CA LYS A 145 21.98 -21.14 -2.34
C LYS A 145 22.87 -20.21 -1.52
N LEU A 146 23.88 -20.77 -0.87
CA LEU A 146 24.98 -20.00 -0.30
C LEU A 146 25.68 -19.20 -1.40
N ASP A 147 25.93 -17.93 -1.09
CA ASP A 147 26.69 -17.03 -1.96
C ASP A 147 28.20 -17.25 -1.79
N MET A 148 28.98 -16.73 -2.72
CA MET A 148 30.43 -16.63 -2.50
C MET A 148 30.71 -15.70 -1.32
N THR A 149 31.61 -16.11 -0.43
CA THR A 149 32.06 -15.25 0.66
C THR A 149 33.05 -14.23 0.11
N GLU A 150 32.74 -12.95 0.27
CA GLU A 150 33.59 -11.83 -0.10
C GLU A 150 33.97 -11.12 1.21
N GLY A 151 35.26 -10.95 1.49
CA GLY A 151 35.76 -10.45 2.79
C GLY A 151 35.01 -9.21 3.30
N GLY A 152 34.04 -9.44 4.18
CA GLY A 152 33.22 -8.44 4.86
C GLY A 152 33.96 -7.79 6.02
N GLY A 153 34.87 -6.87 5.72
CA GLY A 153 35.24 -5.85 6.70
C GLY A 153 34.05 -4.91 6.96
N ALA A 154 33.79 -4.60 8.24
CA ALA A 154 32.93 -3.55 8.79
C ALA A 154 32.21 -2.63 7.76
N GLY A 155 30.98 -2.98 7.40
CA GLY A 155 30.09 -2.13 6.60
C GLY A 155 28.82 -1.77 7.38
N GLY A 156 28.25 -0.59 7.11
CA GLY A 156 27.02 -0.14 7.75
C GLY A 156 25.80 -0.97 7.35
N VAL A 157 24.80 -1.04 8.23
CA VAL A 157 23.48 -1.60 7.92
C VAL A 157 22.59 -0.49 7.36
N LEU A 158 21.99 -0.70 6.19
CA LEU A 158 20.95 0.18 5.65
C LEU A 158 19.59 -0.51 5.78
N THR A 159 18.71 0.09 6.57
CA THR A 159 17.31 -0.33 6.65
C THR A 159 16.48 0.57 5.76
N VAL A 160 15.81 -0.03 4.76
CA VAL A 160 14.91 0.66 3.84
C VAL A 160 13.48 0.28 4.18
N THR A 161 12.64 1.29 4.45
CA THR A 161 11.19 1.08 4.65
C THR A 161 10.42 1.52 3.42
N VAL A 162 9.65 0.60 2.86
CA VAL A 162 8.82 0.67 1.63
C VAL A 162 7.52 -0.12 1.87
N SER A 163 6.67 -0.33 0.86
CA SER A 163 5.53 -1.24 1.02
C SER A 163 5.96 -2.71 0.99
N PRO A 164 5.18 -3.60 1.66
CA PRO A 164 5.49 -5.03 1.69
C PRO A 164 5.66 -5.65 0.30
N GLY A 165 6.66 -6.52 0.14
CA GLY A 165 6.92 -7.26 -1.10
C GLY A 165 7.67 -6.48 -2.18
N GLU A 166 7.92 -5.18 -2.00
CA GLU A 166 8.62 -4.38 -3.01
C GLU A 166 10.11 -4.72 -3.12
N LEU A 167 10.61 -4.82 -4.34
CA LEU A 167 12.03 -5.02 -4.59
C LEU A 167 12.77 -3.70 -4.40
N VAL A 168 13.62 -3.66 -3.38
CA VAL A 168 14.54 -2.57 -3.12
C VAL A 168 15.91 -2.96 -3.65
N THR A 169 16.53 -2.09 -4.43
CA THR A 169 17.90 -2.21 -4.91
C THR A 169 18.74 -1.10 -4.28
N VAL A 170 19.87 -1.45 -3.70
CA VAL A 170 20.86 -0.47 -3.19
C VAL A 170 22.12 -0.62 -4.02
N SER A 171 22.60 0.45 -4.63
CA SER A 171 23.79 0.43 -5.46
C SER A 171 24.71 1.63 -5.23
N ASN A 172 26.01 1.45 -5.43
CA ASN A 172 26.98 2.53 -5.59
C ASN A 172 27.84 2.24 -6.83
N SER A 173 28.96 2.94 -7.01
CA SER A 173 29.86 2.71 -8.14
C SER A 173 30.46 1.29 -8.19
N ASP A 174 30.52 0.60 -7.04
CA ASP A 174 31.31 -0.61 -6.85
C ASP A 174 30.44 -1.86 -6.61
N LYS A 175 29.21 -1.70 -6.08
CA LYS A 175 28.38 -2.79 -5.56
C LYS A 175 26.89 -2.51 -5.76
N SER A 176 26.10 -3.55 -5.97
CA SER A 176 24.64 -3.52 -6.03
C SER A 176 24.05 -4.71 -5.27
N GLN A 177 23.03 -4.50 -4.45
CA GLN A 177 22.28 -5.53 -3.74
C GLN A 177 20.79 -5.31 -3.96
N ALA A 178 19.99 -6.38 -4.06
CA ALA A 178 18.55 -6.28 -4.17
C ALA A 178 17.86 -7.19 -3.16
N LYS A 179 16.76 -6.72 -2.56
CA LYS A 179 16.00 -7.45 -1.55
C LYS A 179 14.55 -7.00 -1.56
N ALA A 180 13.63 -7.97 -1.51
CA ALA A 180 12.22 -7.69 -1.31
C ALA A 180 11.95 -7.29 0.15
N ALA A 181 11.12 -6.26 0.35
CA ALA A 181 10.67 -5.86 1.67
C ALA A 181 9.78 -6.93 2.32
N ASN A 182 9.92 -7.12 3.63
CA ASN A 182 9.13 -8.09 4.38
C ASN A 182 7.66 -7.65 4.53
N ALA A 183 6.83 -8.44 5.23
CA ALA A 183 5.41 -8.13 5.47
C ALA A 183 5.17 -6.81 6.23
N SER A 184 6.18 -6.29 6.93
CA SER A 184 6.16 -4.99 7.61
C SER A 184 6.74 -3.86 6.75
N GLY A 185 7.05 -4.12 5.47
CA GLY A 185 7.60 -3.11 4.56
C GLY A 185 9.09 -2.84 4.76
N VAL A 186 9.83 -3.73 5.41
CA VAL A 186 11.24 -3.49 5.76
C VAL A 186 12.18 -4.36 4.93
N ALA A 187 13.15 -3.73 4.26
CA ALA A 187 14.27 -4.36 3.58
C ALA A 187 15.59 -3.95 4.26
N VAL A 188 16.33 -4.92 4.80
CA VAL A 188 17.61 -4.68 5.50
C VAL A 188 18.78 -5.16 4.63
N PHE A 189 19.71 -4.24 4.35
CA PHE A 189 20.94 -4.44 3.62
C PHE A 189 22.13 -4.29 4.58
N LYS A 190 23.10 -5.21 4.49
CA LYS A 190 24.26 -5.26 5.39
C LYS A 190 25.56 -5.28 4.56
N GLY A 191 26.67 -4.91 5.20
CA GLY A 191 27.98 -4.92 4.55
C GLY A 191 28.10 -3.83 3.47
N LEU A 192 27.50 -2.66 3.72
CA LEU A 192 27.57 -1.51 2.83
C LEU A 192 28.74 -0.61 3.25
N LYS A 193 29.63 -0.32 2.30
CA LYS A 193 30.73 0.64 2.50
C LYS A 193 30.17 2.03 2.85
N ALA A 194 30.85 2.77 3.72
CA ALA A 194 30.50 4.16 3.96
C ALA A 194 30.61 5.00 2.68
N GLY A 195 29.66 5.89 2.44
CA GLY A 195 29.59 6.73 1.24
C GLY A 195 28.20 6.79 0.61
N PRO A 196 28.09 7.43 -0.57
CA PRO A 196 26.81 7.57 -1.26
C PRO A 196 26.36 6.23 -1.85
N TRP A 197 25.12 5.87 -1.56
CA TRP A 197 24.39 4.75 -2.14
C TRP A 197 23.10 5.25 -2.76
N THR A 198 22.77 4.77 -3.95
CA THR A 198 21.48 4.94 -4.59
C THR A 198 20.56 3.81 -4.14
N VAL A 199 19.49 4.16 -3.44
CA VAL A 199 18.41 3.24 -3.11
C VAL A 199 17.32 3.42 -4.16
N ALA A 200 17.13 2.43 -5.01
CA ALA A 200 16.08 2.37 -6.01
C ALA A 200 15.00 1.39 -5.55
N VAL A 201 13.74 1.79 -5.70
CA VAL A 201 12.58 0.92 -5.50
C VAL A 201 11.78 0.95 -6.77
N THR A 202 11.49 -0.22 -7.32
CA THR A 202 10.67 -0.32 -8.53
C THR A 202 9.29 -0.82 -8.15
N ARG A 203 8.29 0.07 -8.20
CA ARG A 203 6.87 -0.31 -8.10
C ARG A 203 6.30 -0.33 -9.51
N ASN A 204 5.70 -1.46 -9.91
CA ASN A 204 4.95 -1.58 -11.17
C ASN A 204 5.70 -1.09 -12.43
N GLY A 205 7.02 -1.24 -12.47
CA GLY A 205 7.87 -0.84 -13.60
C GLY A 205 8.39 0.60 -13.58
N LYS A 206 8.07 1.41 -12.56
CA LYS A 206 8.62 2.76 -12.39
C LYS A 206 9.68 2.78 -11.28
N PRO A 207 10.96 3.06 -11.60
CA PRO A 207 12.01 3.17 -10.61
C PRO A 207 11.93 4.51 -9.88
N THR A 208 11.79 4.49 -8.56
CA THR A 208 12.02 5.65 -7.68
C THR A 208 13.37 5.48 -7.03
N ALA A 209 14.30 6.42 -7.23
CA ALA A 209 15.64 6.36 -6.67
C ALA A 209 15.93 7.52 -5.73
N LYS A 210 16.60 7.24 -4.62
CA LYS A 210 17.07 8.23 -3.65
C LYS A 210 18.53 7.95 -3.30
N THR A 211 19.37 8.97 -3.37
CA THR A 211 20.75 8.87 -2.85
C THR A 211 20.74 9.04 -1.33
N VAL A 212 21.37 8.10 -0.63
CA VAL A 212 21.59 8.11 0.82
C VAL A 212 23.08 8.04 1.09
N ILE A 213 23.54 8.72 2.14
CA ILE A 213 24.94 8.64 2.56
C ILE A 213 24.99 7.69 3.75
N VAL A 214 25.58 6.51 3.55
CA VAL A 214 25.78 5.53 4.61
C VAL A 214 27.05 5.92 5.37
N VAL A 215 26.92 6.21 6.67
CA VAL A 215 28.06 6.57 7.55
C VAL A 215 28.21 5.58 8.71
N THR A 216 27.10 4.99 9.17
CA THR A 216 26.97 3.90 10.17
C THR A 216 25.70 3.12 9.87
N ASP A 217 25.17 2.32 10.80
CA ASP A 217 23.77 1.86 10.77
C ASP A 217 22.86 3.06 10.48
N TYR A 218 22.16 3.00 9.36
CA TYR A 218 21.37 4.09 8.80
C TYR A 218 20.01 3.57 8.38
N SER A 219 18.95 4.29 8.72
CA SER A 219 17.60 3.96 8.29
C SER A 219 17.09 5.04 7.36
N VAL A 220 16.56 4.62 6.21
CA VAL A 220 15.90 5.51 5.25
C VAL A 220 14.50 4.99 4.97
N SER A 221 13.50 5.87 5.07
CA SER A 221 12.19 5.60 4.49
C SER A 221 12.14 6.18 3.08
N ILE A 222 11.65 5.37 2.14
CA ILE A 222 11.28 5.82 0.81
C ILE A 222 9.75 5.74 0.77
N PRO A 223 9.04 6.85 1.03
CA PRO A 223 7.59 6.83 1.01
C PRO A 223 7.14 6.58 -0.43
N LEU A 224 6.63 5.38 -0.70
CA LEU A 224 5.97 5.07 -1.95
C LEU A 224 4.48 5.32 -1.80
N SER A 225 3.98 6.24 -2.62
CA SER A 225 2.57 6.63 -2.58
C SER A 225 1.67 5.46 -2.97
N THR A 226 0.60 5.21 -2.21
CA THR A 226 -0.53 4.34 -2.57
C THR A 226 -1.53 5.08 -3.46
N ILE A 227 -1.36 6.38 -3.65
CA ILE A 227 -2.18 7.20 -4.55
C ILE A 227 -1.81 6.83 -6.00
N PRO A 228 -2.80 6.52 -6.87
CA PRO A 228 -2.56 6.30 -8.29
C PRO A 228 -1.86 7.49 -8.96
N GLU A 229 -1.05 7.20 -9.97
CA GLU A 229 -0.57 8.24 -10.89
C GLU A 229 -1.58 8.38 -12.03
N PHE A 230 -2.01 9.61 -12.30
CA PHE A 230 -3.00 9.89 -13.33
C PHE A 230 -2.81 11.28 -13.94
N THR A 231 -3.42 11.47 -15.10
CA THR A 231 -3.72 12.78 -15.66
C THR A 231 -5.22 13.02 -15.59
N TYR A 232 -5.62 14.23 -15.23
CA TYR A 232 -7.02 14.67 -15.27
C TYR A 232 -7.10 16.04 -15.93
N THR A 233 -8.07 16.23 -16.83
CA THR A 233 -8.22 17.50 -17.56
C THR A 233 -9.05 18.54 -16.80
N GLY A 234 -9.83 18.11 -15.80
CA GLY A 234 -10.60 18.99 -14.92
C GLY A 234 -9.86 19.31 -13.63
N ASP A 235 -10.56 20.00 -12.73
CA ASP A 235 -10.08 20.36 -11.40
C ASP A 235 -10.32 19.21 -10.43
N TYR A 236 -9.34 18.93 -9.58
CA TYR A 236 -9.42 17.88 -8.58
C TYR A 236 -8.61 18.23 -7.34
N GLU A 237 -8.91 17.55 -6.24
CA GLU A 237 -8.08 17.55 -5.04
C GLU A 237 -7.85 16.11 -4.54
N ILE A 238 -6.76 15.92 -3.79
CA ILE A 238 -6.44 14.65 -3.14
C ILE A 238 -6.34 14.90 -1.64
N VAL A 239 -7.12 14.14 -0.87
CA VAL A 239 -7.23 14.30 0.59
C VAL A 239 -7.09 12.97 1.31
N ASN A 240 -6.79 13.01 2.61
CA ASN A 240 -6.88 11.85 3.49
C ASN A 240 -8.31 11.66 4.03
N ASP A 241 -8.51 10.68 4.91
CA ASP A 241 -9.84 10.39 5.49
C ASP A 241 -10.39 11.52 6.38
N SER A 242 -9.50 12.38 6.89
CA SER A 242 -9.85 13.58 7.66
C SER A 242 -10.04 14.82 6.78
N ASP A 243 -10.12 14.66 5.45
CA ASP A 243 -10.29 15.73 4.47
C ASP A 243 -9.12 16.73 4.37
N GLU A 244 -7.95 16.38 4.90
CA GLU A 244 -6.75 17.21 4.78
C GLU A 244 -6.04 16.95 3.44
N PRO A 245 -5.62 18.00 2.69
CA PRO A 245 -4.89 17.85 1.44
C PRO A 245 -3.58 17.06 1.58
N ILE A 246 -3.33 16.14 0.66
CA ILE A 246 -2.12 15.31 0.63
C ILE A 246 -1.53 15.19 -0.78
N THR A 247 -0.21 15.02 -0.86
CA THR A 247 0.51 14.74 -2.12
C THR A 247 1.16 13.36 -2.15
N VAL A 248 1.20 12.68 -1.00
CA VAL A 248 1.71 11.32 -0.82
C VAL A 248 0.92 10.64 0.30
N SER A 249 0.56 9.36 0.11
CA SER A 249 -0.06 8.55 1.17
C SER A 249 0.56 7.17 1.19
N GLN A 250 0.73 6.57 2.38
CA GLN A 250 1.02 5.13 2.51
C GLN A 250 -0.23 4.35 2.97
N GLY A 251 -1.33 5.05 3.20
CA GLY A 251 -2.59 4.51 3.70
C GLY A 251 -3.75 4.91 2.81
N ASN A 252 -4.88 5.26 3.43
CA ASN A 252 -6.07 5.67 2.71
C ASN A 252 -5.88 7.01 2.00
N TRP A 253 -6.59 7.17 0.90
CA TRP A 253 -6.64 8.40 0.12
C TRP A 253 -8.02 8.55 -0.51
N LYS A 254 -8.41 9.80 -0.78
CA LYS A 254 -9.60 10.14 -1.57
C LYS A 254 -9.19 11.13 -2.66
N ILE A 255 -9.68 10.93 -3.88
CA ILE A 255 -9.55 11.89 -4.98
C ILE A 255 -10.94 12.43 -5.27
N ARG A 256 -11.09 13.75 -5.24
CA ARG A 256 -12.33 14.46 -5.49
C ARG A 256 -12.22 15.20 -6.83
N PHE A 257 -13.14 14.91 -7.73
CA PHE A 257 -13.23 15.59 -9.02
C PHE A 257 -14.27 16.71 -8.91
N LEU A 258 -13.80 17.95 -9.06
CA LEU A 258 -14.59 19.16 -8.81
C LEU A 258 -15.25 19.69 -10.10
N THR A 259 -14.65 19.44 -11.26
CA THR A 259 -15.21 19.81 -12.56
C THR A 259 -15.12 18.62 -13.50
N SER A 260 -15.91 18.62 -14.59
CA SER A 260 -15.89 17.52 -15.57
C SER A 260 -14.55 17.42 -16.29
N GLY A 261 -14.18 16.21 -16.69
CA GLY A 261 -12.95 15.98 -17.44
C GLY A 261 -12.67 14.50 -17.70
N THR A 262 -11.58 14.25 -18.42
CA THR A 262 -11.12 12.90 -18.74
C THR A 262 -9.98 12.50 -17.78
N LEU A 263 -10.18 11.41 -17.06
CA LEU A 263 -9.20 10.79 -16.15
C LEU A 263 -8.48 9.64 -16.86
N THR A 264 -7.16 9.61 -16.80
CA THR A 264 -6.38 8.47 -17.30
C THR A 264 -5.32 8.08 -16.28
N PHE A 265 -5.40 6.85 -15.77
CA PHE A 265 -4.39 6.30 -14.87
C PHE A 265 -3.17 5.82 -15.65
N THR A 266 -2.00 6.35 -15.32
CA THR A 266 -0.71 5.85 -15.83
C THR A 266 -0.16 4.76 -14.93
N ASN A 267 -0.50 4.77 -13.64
CA ASN A 267 -0.16 3.73 -12.67
C ASN A 267 -1.21 3.65 -11.55
N LEU A 268 -1.54 2.43 -11.10
CA LEU A 268 -2.56 2.21 -10.08
C LEU A 268 -2.00 2.19 -8.65
N ASN A 269 -0.69 2.04 -8.46
CA ASN A 269 0.00 2.15 -7.17
C ASN A 269 -0.67 1.42 -5.98
N GLY A 270 -1.25 0.23 -6.18
CA GLY A 270 -1.96 -0.53 -5.13
C GLY A 270 -3.48 -0.57 -5.31
N ALA A 271 -4.04 0.19 -6.26
CA ALA A 271 -5.46 0.18 -6.61
C ALA A 271 -5.82 -0.93 -7.64
N GLU A 272 -4.95 -1.91 -7.88
CA GLU A 272 -5.22 -3.04 -8.78
C GLU A 272 -6.40 -3.90 -8.31
N GLY A 273 -6.64 -3.92 -6.99
CA GLY A 273 -7.81 -4.55 -6.39
C GLY A 273 -9.12 -3.75 -6.53
N GLY A 274 -9.10 -2.61 -7.23
CA GLY A 274 -10.25 -1.74 -7.45
C GLY A 274 -10.25 -0.48 -6.58
N ILE A 275 -11.33 0.30 -6.73
CA ILE A 275 -11.63 1.51 -5.96
C ILE A 275 -13.09 1.53 -5.52
N ASP A 276 -13.41 2.34 -4.51
CA ASP A 276 -14.80 2.73 -4.26
C ASP A 276 -15.07 4.07 -4.94
N VAL A 277 -16.29 4.25 -5.46
CA VAL A 277 -16.78 5.44 -6.15
C VAL A 277 -18.01 5.98 -5.43
N PHE A 278 -18.02 7.26 -5.12
CA PHE A 278 -19.16 8.00 -4.58
C PHE A 278 -19.51 9.15 -5.53
N LEU A 279 -20.77 9.16 -5.99
CA LEU A 279 -21.28 10.16 -6.92
C LEU A 279 -22.41 10.95 -6.28
N VAL A 280 -22.43 12.24 -6.58
CA VAL A 280 -23.47 13.18 -6.16
C VAL A 280 -23.90 13.98 -7.38
N GLY A 281 -25.19 13.93 -7.75
CA GLY A 281 -25.76 14.78 -8.81
C GLY A 281 -25.76 16.27 -8.44
N GLY A 282 -26.00 17.15 -9.42
CA GLY A 282 -26.23 18.57 -9.13
C GLY A 282 -27.54 18.78 -8.36
N GLY A 283 -27.61 19.81 -7.51
CA GLY A 283 -28.85 20.18 -6.82
C GLY A 283 -29.81 20.94 -7.72
N ALA A 284 -31.11 20.87 -7.43
CA ALA A 284 -32.11 21.71 -8.12
C ALA A 284 -32.09 23.16 -7.61
N ALA A 285 -32.55 24.08 -8.44
CA ALA A 285 -32.85 25.44 -8.01
C ALA A 285 -34.11 25.49 -7.15
N GLY A 286 -34.20 26.54 -6.32
CA GLY A 286 -35.45 26.88 -5.65
C GLY A 286 -36.54 27.33 -6.62
N ALA A 287 -37.76 27.41 -6.12
CA ALA A 287 -38.92 27.89 -6.86
C ALA A 287 -39.43 29.23 -6.29
N THR A 288 -40.23 29.94 -7.09
CA THR A 288 -40.86 31.21 -6.70
C THR A 288 -42.36 31.22 -6.99
N GLY A 289 -43.08 32.12 -6.32
CA GLY A 289 -44.52 32.30 -6.48
C GLY A 289 -45.35 32.05 -5.21
N SER A 290 -46.59 32.53 -5.24
CA SER A 290 -47.52 32.42 -4.12
C SER A 290 -47.95 30.98 -3.89
N GLY A 291 -47.28 30.29 -2.96
CA GLY A 291 -47.56 28.88 -2.59
C GLY A 291 -46.66 27.86 -3.30
N THR A 292 -45.78 28.30 -4.20
CA THR A 292 -44.85 27.47 -4.98
C THR A 292 -43.38 27.83 -4.75
N CYS A 293 -43.08 28.51 -3.65
CA CYS A 293 -41.74 28.99 -3.31
C CYS A 293 -40.91 27.94 -2.57
N HIS A 294 -40.90 26.69 -3.04
CA HIS A 294 -40.19 25.59 -2.38
C HIS A 294 -38.68 25.69 -2.61
N GLY A 295 -37.88 25.16 -1.69
CA GLY A 295 -36.46 24.93 -1.94
C GLY A 295 -36.26 23.80 -2.96
N GLY A 296 -35.14 23.83 -3.68
CA GLY A 296 -34.72 22.73 -4.55
C GLY A 296 -34.26 21.53 -3.73
N GLY A 297 -34.50 20.32 -4.24
CA GLY A 297 -33.91 19.11 -3.67
C GLY A 297 -32.43 19.01 -3.99
N GLY A 298 -31.67 18.39 -3.08
CA GLY A 298 -30.27 18.07 -3.33
C GLY A 298 -30.10 17.02 -4.44
N GLY A 299 -28.93 16.91 -5.04
CA GLY A 299 -28.62 15.85 -6.00
C GLY A 299 -28.72 14.46 -5.38
N TYR A 300 -29.12 13.45 -6.14
CA TYR A 300 -29.10 12.08 -5.64
C TYR A 300 -27.66 11.61 -5.42
N THR A 301 -27.48 10.66 -4.52
CA THR A 301 -26.17 10.06 -4.22
C THR A 301 -26.15 8.59 -4.58
N LEU A 302 -24.97 8.09 -4.98
CA LEU A 302 -24.73 6.69 -5.29
C LEU A 302 -23.34 6.29 -4.81
N THR A 303 -23.23 5.11 -4.18
CA THR A 303 -21.94 4.48 -3.88
C THR A 303 -21.81 3.16 -4.64
N ALA A 304 -20.72 3.01 -5.38
CA ALA A 304 -20.30 1.75 -5.98
C ALA A 304 -18.98 1.31 -5.34
N LYS A 305 -18.90 0.06 -4.88
CA LYS A 305 -17.70 -0.50 -4.25
C LYS A 305 -16.96 -1.41 -5.22
N ASN A 306 -15.65 -1.56 -5.01
CA ASN A 306 -14.82 -2.52 -5.72
C ASN A 306 -14.88 -2.39 -7.27
N VAL A 307 -14.82 -1.16 -7.76
CA VAL A 307 -14.84 -0.84 -9.18
C VAL A 307 -13.45 -1.08 -9.78
N SER A 308 -13.37 -1.95 -10.78
CA SER A 308 -12.11 -2.32 -11.43
C SER A 308 -11.55 -1.19 -12.29
N LEU A 309 -10.23 -1.00 -12.24
CA LEU A 309 -9.50 -0.02 -13.02
C LEU A 309 -8.60 -0.67 -14.07
N GLN A 310 -8.37 0.06 -15.16
CA GLN A 310 -7.42 -0.29 -16.22
C GLN A 310 -6.49 0.88 -16.48
N LYS A 311 -5.20 0.58 -16.63
CA LYS A 311 -4.18 1.56 -16.99
C LYS A 311 -4.37 2.02 -18.42
N ASN A 312 -4.04 3.29 -18.69
CA ASN A 312 -4.12 3.92 -20.00
C ASN A 312 -5.51 3.89 -20.64
N THR A 313 -6.56 3.63 -19.85
CA THR A 313 -7.95 3.72 -20.27
C THR A 313 -8.49 5.10 -19.87
N PRO A 314 -9.04 5.89 -20.81
CA PRO A 314 -9.70 7.14 -20.48
C PRO A 314 -11.04 6.87 -19.81
N TYR A 315 -11.28 7.52 -18.68
CA TYR A 315 -12.53 7.53 -17.93
C TYR A 315 -13.12 8.93 -18.00
N GLU A 316 -14.30 9.05 -18.62
CA GLU A 316 -15.05 10.29 -18.63
C GLU A 316 -15.71 10.51 -17.26
N ILE A 317 -15.41 11.64 -16.65
CA ILE A 317 -16.01 12.10 -15.39
C ILE A 317 -16.87 13.31 -15.73
N VAL A 318 -18.18 13.17 -15.58
CA VAL A 318 -19.15 14.25 -15.78
C VAL A 318 -19.67 14.68 -14.44
N ILE A 319 -19.48 15.95 -14.10
CA ILE A 319 -20.03 16.59 -12.91
C ILE A 319 -21.34 17.28 -13.28
N GLY A 320 -22.43 16.88 -12.62
CA GLY A 320 -23.76 17.44 -12.83
C GLY A 320 -23.82 18.91 -12.43
N ALA A 321 -24.27 19.78 -13.34
CA ALA A 321 -24.47 21.18 -13.05
C ALA A 321 -25.63 21.40 -12.05
N GLY A 322 -25.55 22.46 -11.26
CA GLY A 322 -26.71 22.88 -10.46
C GLY A 322 -27.81 23.48 -11.33
N GLY A 323 -29.08 23.35 -10.89
CA GLY A 323 -30.20 24.02 -11.54
C GLY A 323 -29.99 25.54 -11.55
N ASN A 324 -30.01 26.16 -12.73
CA ASN A 324 -29.61 27.56 -12.93
C ASN A 324 -30.77 28.54 -13.14
N ALA A 325 -32.00 28.06 -13.04
CA ALA A 325 -33.22 28.85 -13.23
C ALA A 325 -34.32 28.33 -12.30
N THR A 326 -35.38 29.11 -12.09
CA THR A 326 -36.51 28.74 -11.24
C THR A 326 -37.00 27.31 -11.47
N ALA A 327 -37.00 26.50 -10.40
CA ALA A 327 -37.39 25.10 -10.40
C ALA A 327 -36.63 24.21 -11.41
N ALA A 328 -35.50 24.67 -11.95
CA ALA A 328 -34.64 23.87 -12.80
C ALA A 328 -34.05 22.71 -12.01
N GLN A 329 -34.08 21.53 -12.61
CA GLN A 329 -33.47 20.33 -12.05
C GLN A 329 -31.94 20.44 -12.12
N GLY A 330 -31.26 19.74 -11.23
CA GLY A 330 -29.83 19.54 -11.34
C GLY A 330 -29.49 18.57 -12.48
N GLY A 331 -28.27 18.64 -12.97
CA GLY A 331 -27.70 17.69 -13.92
C GLY A 331 -27.19 16.42 -13.24
N ASP A 332 -27.09 15.35 -14.02
CA ASP A 332 -26.56 14.07 -13.56
C ASP A 332 -25.04 14.10 -13.45
N THR A 333 -24.51 13.41 -12.45
CA THR A 333 -23.07 13.15 -12.31
C THR A 333 -22.80 11.70 -12.68
N SER A 334 -21.85 11.46 -13.59
CA SER A 334 -21.50 10.11 -14.04
C SER A 334 -20.00 9.87 -14.06
N ALA A 335 -19.57 8.71 -13.57
CA ALA A 335 -18.20 8.24 -13.65
C ALA A 335 -18.16 6.71 -13.54
N PHE A 336 -17.18 6.08 -14.19
CA PHE A 336 -16.94 4.62 -14.11
C PHE A 336 -18.18 3.76 -14.40
N SER A 337 -19.01 4.18 -15.36
CA SER A 337 -20.28 3.53 -15.76
C SER A 337 -21.42 3.62 -14.73
N TYR A 338 -21.25 4.42 -13.68
CA TYR A 338 -22.30 4.74 -12.71
C TYR A 338 -22.79 6.18 -12.91
N THR A 339 -24.07 6.42 -12.60
CA THR A 339 -24.70 7.73 -12.69
C THR A 339 -25.53 7.99 -11.45
N ALA A 340 -25.32 9.15 -10.82
CA ALA A 340 -26.19 9.70 -9.80
C ALA A 340 -27.01 10.84 -10.41
N ALA A 341 -28.34 10.74 -10.28
CA ALA A 341 -29.26 11.69 -10.88
C ALA A 341 -29.17 13.08 -10.22
N GLY A 342 -29.45 14.12 -10.98
CA GLY A 342 -29.65 15.47 -10.44
C GLY A 342 -30.88 15.58 -9.54
N GLY A 343 -30.84 16.55 -8.64
CA GLY A 343 -31.94 16.90 -7.75
C GLY A 343 -33.11 17.49 -8.53
N LYS A 344 -34.31 17.36 -7.99
CA LYS A 344 -35.56 17.87 -8.55
C LYS A 344 -36.13 18.97 -7.65
N ASN A 345 -37.10 19.71 -8.16
CA ASN A 345 -37.88 20.62 -7.33
C ASN A 345 -39.21 19.93 -6.96
N PRO A 346 -39.45 19.52 -5.69
CA PRO A 346 -38.58 19.65 -4.51
C PRO A 346 -37.84 18.36 -4.08
N ASP A 347 -37.93 17.26 -4.84
CA ASP A 347 -37.35 15.96 -4.43
C ASP A 347 -35.84 15.84 -4.70
N GLY A 348 -35.12 14.99 -3.98
CA GLY A 348 -33.69 14.85 -4.21
C GLY A 348 -32.99 13.85 -3.33
N GLY A 349 -31.65 13.95 -3.25
CA GLY A 349 -30.86 13.31 -2.22
C GLY A 349 -31.47 13.61 -0.86
N SER A 350 -31.56 14.88 -0.50
CA SER A 350 -32.48 15.37 0.53
C SER A 350 -33.53 16.31 -0.07
N GLY A 351 -34.74 16.28 0.49
CA GLY A 351 -35.88 17.04 -0.03
C GLY A 351 -35.80 18.55 0.27
N GLY A 352 -36.29 19.37 -0.65
CA GLY A 352 -36.43 20.81 -0.49
C GLY A 352 -37.57 21.21 0.46
N GLY A 353 -37.35 22.28 1.21
CA GLY A 353 -38.29 22.81 2.18
C GLY A 353 -39.51 23.47 1.54
N LYS A 354 -40.67 23.31 2.18
CA LYS A 354 -41.93 23.96 1.77
C LYS A 354 -41.83 25.49 1.90
N GLY A 355 -42.28 26.23 0.88
CA GLY A 355 -42.51 27.68 0.96
C GLY A 355 -43.99 28.06 1.03
N GLY A 356 -44.27 29.35 1.23
CA GLY A 356 -45.62 29.94 1.14
C GLY A 356 -45.99 30.81 2.34
N THR A 357 -47.12 30.49 2.97
CA THR A 357 -47.55 31.17 4.22
C THR A 357 -46.63 30.85 5.39
N SER A 358 -46.13 29.61 5.44
CA SER A 358 -45.07 29.14 6.34
C SER A 358 -43.89 28.62 5.52
N SER A 359 -42.68 28.80 6.05
CA SER A 359 -41.46 28.22 5.48
C SER A 359 -41.07 26.97 6.25
N ALA A 360 -40.51 25.98 5.56
CA ALA A 360 -39.87 24.83 6.18
C ALA A 360 -38.42 24.73 5.72
N ASN A 361 -37.61 24.07 6.54
CA ASN A 361 -36.20 23.87 6.26
C ASN A 361 -36.01 22.80 5.19
N GLY A 362 -34.87 22.86 4.50
CA GLY A 362 -34.41 21.75 3.65
C GLY A 362 -34.11 20.51 4.48
N GLY A 363 -34.22 19.34 3.85
CA GLY A 363 -33.85 18.06 4.43
C GLY A 363 -32.33 17.87 4.49
N ASN A 364 -31.91 17.00 5.41
CA ASN A 364 -30.51 16.60 5.63
C ASN A 364 -30.39 15.08 5.56
N GLY A 365 -29.26 14.56 5.07
CA GLY A 365 -28.93 13.13 5.22
C GLY A 365 -29.98 12.18 4.67
N ALA A 366 -30.58 12.55 3.54
CA ALA A 366 -31.65 11.82 2.87
C ALA A 366 -33.07 11.92 3.42
N SER A 367 -33.28 12.82 4.37
CA SER A 367 -34.62 13.15 4.86
C SER A 367 -35.40 14.03 3.89
N ASP A 368 -36.72 14.02 4.09
CA ASP A 368 -37.64 14.93 3.43
C ASP A 368 -37.43 16.37 3.89
N GLY A 369 -37.87 17.32 3.07
CA GLY A 369 -37.89 18.73 3.43
C GLY A 369 -38.99 19.04 4.43
N GLY A 370 -38.63 19.30 5.69
CA GLY A 370 -39.52 19.79 6.73
C GLY A 370 -40.79 18.95 6.88
N THR A 371 -41.97 19.54 6.67
CA THR A 371 -43.30 18.89 6.76
C THR A 371 -43.54 17.84 5.66
N ALA A 372 -42.58 16.96 5.39
CA ALA A 372 -42.56 15.93 4.35
C ALA A 372 -42.93 16.49 2.95
N HIS A 373 -42.33 17.62 2.57
CA HIS A 373 -42.66 18.29 1.32
C HIS A 373 -41.83 17.77 0.14
N GLY A 374 -40.54 18.14 0.06
CA GLY A 374 -39.62 17.48 -0.84
C GLY A 374 -39.27 16.10 -0.31
N THR A 375 -39.30 15.08 -1.16
CA THR A 375 -38.98 13.71 -0.80
C THR A 375 -37.46 13.50 -0.86
N GLY A 376 -36.87 13.03 0.22
CA GLY A 376 -35.47 12.59 0.23
C GLY A 376 -35.32 11.19 -0.37
N GLN A 377 -34.11 10.78 -0.74
CA GLN A 377 -33.87 9.47 -1.35
C GLN A 377 -34.04 8.29 -0.37
N GLY A 378 -34.22 8.57 0.94
CA GLY A 378 -34.46 7.57 1.98
C GLY A 378 -33.23 6.78 2.43
N THR A 379 -32.08 6.95 1.78
CA THR A 379 -30.79 6.33 2.14
C THR A 379 -29.71 7.40 2.27
N THR A 380 -28.87 7.27 3.30
CA THR A 380 -27.86 8.29 3.68
C THR A 380 -27.11 8.92 2.50
N THR A 381 -26.91 10.23 2.56
CA THR A 381 -26.09 11.01 1.62
C THR A 381 -24.67 11.26 2.13
N ARG A 382 -24.26 10.57 3.21
CA ARG A 382 -22.88 10.63 3.70
C ARG A 382 -21.94 9.96 2.70
N GLU A 383 -20.74 10.54 2.57
CA GLU A 383 -19.67 10.01 1.72
C GLU A 383 -19.49 8.49 1.95
N PHE A 384 -19.68 7.69 0.90
CA PHE A 384 -19.61 6.22 0.93
C PHE A 384 -20.55 5.50 1.93
N GLY A 385 -21.53 6.20 2.48
CA GLY A 385 -22.45 5.70 3.50
C GLY A 385 -21.84 5.56 4.90
N GLU A 386 -20.67 6.15 5.15
CA GLU A 386 -19.97 6.05 6.44
C GLU A 386 -20.50 7.07 7.45
N GLU A 387 -20.59 6.68 8.73
CA GLU A 387 -21.15 7.52 9.79
C GLU A 387 -20.36 8.83 9.99
N ALA A 388 -19.03 8.74 9.95
CA ALA A 388 -18.13 9.89 10.02
C ALA A 388 -17.92 10.58 8.65
N GLY A 389 -18.56 10.09 7.59
CA GLY A 389 -18.45 10.64 6.25
C GLY A 389 -19.06 12.04 6.15
N THR A 390 -18.42 12.90 5.36
CA THR A 390 -18.92 14.23 5.02
C THR A 390 -20.32 14.13 4.44
N LEU A 391 -21.22 15.02 4.88
CA LEU A 391 -22.60 15.05 4.43
C LEU A 391 -22.71 15.80 3.10
N TYR A 392 -23.38 15.18 2.12
CA TYR A 392 -23.66 15.75 0.81
C TYR A 392 -25.17 15.88 0.57
N SER A 393 -25.54 16.55 -0.52
CA SER A 393 -26.91 16.65 -1.04
C SER A 393 -27.97 17.20 -0.07
N PRO A 394 -27.72 18.32 0.63
CA PRO A 394 -28.78 18.97 1.39
C PRO A 394 -29.84 19.58 0.49
N GLY A 395 -31.09 19.64 0.97
CA GLY A 395 -32.16 20.40 0.31
C GLY A 395 -32.07 21.89 0.60
N GLY A 396 -32.62 22.72 -0.27
CA GLY A 396 -32.79 24.15 -0.04
C GLY A 396 -33.99 24.46 0.88
N GLY A 397 -33.96 25.59 1.57
CA GLY A 397 -35.06 26.08 2.40
C GLY A 397 -36.19 26.73 1.59
N GLY A 398 -37.42 26.67 2.10
CA GLY A 398 -38.58 27.27 1.43
C GLY A 398 -38.68 28.79 1.59
N GLY A 399 -39.07 29.50 0.54
CA GLY A 399 -39.21 30.96 0.50
C GLY A 399 -40.53 31.50 1.02
N GLY A 400 -40.91 31.19 2.26
CA GLY A 400 -42.08 31.80 2.92
C GLY A 400 -41.76 33.11 3.65
N ARG A 401 -42.72 33.65 4.41
CA ARG A 401 -42.57 34.93 5.14
C ARG A 401 -41.39 34.98 6.11
N THR A 402 -40.96 33.84 6.62
CA THR A 402 -39.87 33.74 7.60
C THR A 402 -38.57 33.24 6.98
N GLY A 403 -38.57 32.82 5.70
CA GLY A 403 -37.48 32.01 5.14
C GLY A 403 -37.36 30.64 5.82
N GLY A 404 -36.97 29.62 5.09
CA GLY A 404 -36.59 28.31 5.63
C GLY A 404 -35.08 28.20 5.57
N THR A 405 -34.45 27.59 6.58
CA THR A 405 -33.01 27.36 6.48
C THR A 405 -32.73 26.26 5.46
N GLY A 406 -31.64 26.38 4.72
CA GLY A 406 -31.10 25.29 3.93
C GLY A 406 -30.68 24.12 4.81
N GLY A 407 -30.57 22.95 4.19
CA GLY A 407 -30.06 21.77 4.86
C GLY A 407 -28.57 21.87 5.21
N GLU A 408 -28.17 21.13 6.24
CA GLU A 408 -26.78 21.01 6.70
C GLU A 408 -25.89 20.46 5.57
N GLY A 409 -24.74 21.11 5.35
CA GLY A 409 -23.84 20.79 4.23
C GLY A 409 -23.94 21.78 3.06
N GLY A 410 -24.68 22.88 3.23
CA GLY A 410 -24.67 24.02 2.30
C GLY A 410 -25.93 24.17 1.44
N GLY A 411 -27.09 23.72 1.92
CA GLY A 411 -28.37 24.03 1.27
C GLY A 411 -28.61 25.54 1.27
N GLY A 412 -29.23 26.06 0.22
CA GLY A 412 -29.55 27.47 0.11
C GLY A 412 -30.72 27.90 1.00
N ASP A 413 -30.58 28.98 1.76
CA ASP A 413 -31.66 29.53 2.58
C ASP A 413 -32.79 30.13 1.73
N GLY A 414 -34.04 29.87 2.10
CA GLY A 414 -35.19 30.47 1.45
C GLY A 414 -35.42 31.92 1.88
N SER A 415 -35.98 32.74 0.98
CA SER A 415 -36.23 34.18 1.22
C SER A 415 -37.68 34.60 0.96
N TYR A 416 -38.09 35.72 1.54
CA TYR A 416 -39.39 36.33 1.22
C TYR A 416 -39.31 37.28 0.02
N GLY A 417 -38.43 38.28 0.06
CA GLY A 417 -38.32 39.32 -0.98
C GLY A 417 -36.89 39.55 -1.51
N ASP A 418 -35.88 39.08 -0.78
CA ASP A 418 -34.47 39.18 -1.20
C ASP A 418 -34.06 38.00 -2.07
N ALA A 419 -32.82 37.99 -2.56
CA ALA A 419 -32.24 36.81 -3.20
C ALA A 419 -32.14 35.66 -2.18
N ALA A 420 -32.69 34.49 -2.53
CA ALA A 420 -32.50 33.28 -1.76
C ALA A 420 -31.07 32.74 -1.92
N GLY A 421 -30.62 31.96 -0.94
CA GLY A 421 -29.28 31.38 -0.93
C GLY A 421 -29.11 30.34 -2.03
N ASN A 422 -27.93 30.31 -2.66
CA ASN A 422 -27.55 29.26 -3.59
C ASN A 422 -27.12 28.01 -2.83
N GLY A 423 -27.30 26.84 -3.44
CA GLY A 423 -26.68 25.61 -2.97
C GLY A 423 -25.17 25.66 -3.13
N ALA A 424 -24.43 25.13 -2.15
CA ALA A 424 -22.99 25.00 -2.21
C ALA A 424 -22.53 24.14 -3.41
N GLU A 425 -21.55 24.64 -4.14
CA GLU A 425 -20.88 23.93 -5.23
C GLU A 425 -20.18 22.66 -4.72
N ASN A 426 -20.10 21.65 -5.58
CA ASN A 426 -19.49 20.35 -5.30
C ASN A 426 -20.10 19.62 -4.11
N LYS A 427 -21.34 19.96 -3.75
CA LYS A 427 -22.14 19.33 -2.69
C LYS A 427 -23.45 18.75 -3.18
N GLY A 428 -23.83 19.00 -4.43
CA GLY A 428 -25.16 18.69 -4.93
C GLY A 428 -26.26 19.39 -4.13
N ALA A 429 -25.99 20.57 -3.56
CA ALA A 429 -26.91 21.23 -2.65
C ALA A 429 -28.06 21.91 -3.39
N GLY A 430 -29.28 21.82 -2.84
CA GLY A 430 -30.46 22.50 -3.38
C GLY A 430 -30.45 24.00 -3.11
N GLY A 431 -30.95 24.79 -4.06
CA GLY A 431 -31.10 26.24 -3.93
C GLY A 431 -32.34 26.65 -3.13
N GLY A 432 -32.28 27.78 -2.43
CA GLY A 432 -33.38 28.31 -1.63
C GLY A 432 -34.55 28.82 -2.47
N GLY A 433 -35.78 28.58 -2.02
CA GLY A 433 -36.98 29.15 -2.63
C GLY A 433 -37.14 30.63 -2.29
N SER A 434 -37.87 31.39 -3.12
CA SER A 434 -38.16 32.81 -2.84
C SER A 434 -39.63 33.14 -3.08
N ARG A 435 -40.29 33.93 -2.22
CA ARG A 435 -41.70 34.29 -2.48
C ARG A 435 -41.89 35.35 -3.56
N GLN A 436 -41.04 36.39 -3.51
CA GLN A 436 -41.14 37.61 -4.31
C GLN A 436 -39.80 38.06 -4.89
N GLY A 437 -38.70 37.38 -4.54
CA GLY A 437 -37.34 37.69 -5.00
C GLY A 437 -36.78 36.64 -5.96
N THR A 438 -35.47 36.72 -6.19
CA THR A 438 -34.70 35.78 -7.00
C THR A 438 -34.49 34.47 -6.24
N VAL A 439 -34.73 33.34 -6.89
CA VAL A 439 -34.48 32.02 -6.30
C VAL A 439 -32.99 31.71 -6.23
N GLY A 440 -32.60 30.85 -5.30
CA GLY A 440 -31.27 30.30 -5.25
C GLY A 440 -31.07 29.25 -6.33
N THR A 441 -29.90 29.25 -6.97
CA THR A 441 -29.48 28.18 -7.87
C THR A 441 -29.07 26.94 -7.08
N GLY A 442 -29.17 25.77 -7.69
CA GLY A 442 -28.56 24.57 -7.13
C GLY A 442 -27.03 24.62 -7.25
N GLY A 443 -26.35 23.87 -6.38
CA GLY A 443 -24.91 23.65 -6.46
C GLY A 443 -24.56 22.48 -7.38
N SER A 444 -23.36 22.48 -7.96
CA SER A 444 -22.85 21.36 -8.75
C SER A 444 -22.71 20.08 -7.92
N GLY A 445 -22.76 18.94 -8.60
CA GLY A 445 -22.46 17.62 -8.06
C GLY A 445 -20.97 17.40 -7.80
N ILE A 446 -20.59 16.19 -7.43
CA ILE A 446 -19.18 15.80 -7.24
C ILE A 446 -19.00 14.29 -7.52
N ALA A 447 -17.83 13.91 -8.00
CA ALA A 447 -17.40 12.50 -8.05
C ALA A 447 -16.19 12.32 -7.14
N ILE A 448 -16.23 11.30 -6.28
CA ILE A 448 -15.15 11.00 -5.32
C ILE A 448 -14.77 9.54 -5.47
N ILE A 449 -13.48 9.26 -5.53
CA ILE A 449 -12.95 7.90 -5.51
C ILE A 449 -11.98 7.71 -4.36
N ARG A 450 -11.85 6.48 -3.89
CA ARG A 450 -10.89 6.10 -2.85
C ARG A 450 -10.37 4.70 -3.06
N ASN A 451 -9.26 4.35 -2.40
CA ASN A 451 -8.82 2.96 -2.31
C ASN A 451 -9.92 2.09 -1.67
N THR A 452 -10.07 0.85 -2.15
CA THR A 452 -11.02 -0.10 -1.57
C THR A 452 -10.73 -0.29 -0.08
N ARG A 453 -11.76 -0.13 0.75
CA ARG A 453 -11.69 -0.44 2.18
C ARG A 453 -12.32 -1.81 2.42
N GLY A 454 -11.68 -2.65 3.23
CA GLY A 454 -12.30 -3.89 3.70
C GLY A 454 -13.63 -3.59 4.40
N ALA A 455 -14.60 -4.52 4.35
CA ALA A 455 -15.81 -4.38 5.14
C ALA A 455 -15.42 -4.24 6.61
N ALA A 456 -15.83 -3.11 7.23
CA ALA A 456 -15.69 -2.91 8.67
C ALA A 456 -16.61 -3.88 9.43
#